data_AF-A0A645IFL0-F1
#
_entry.id   AF-A0A645IFL0-F1
#
_cell.length_a   1.000
_cell.length_b   1.000
_cell.length_c   1.000
_cell.angle_alpha   90.00
_cell.angle_beta   90.00
_cell.angle_gamma   90.00
#
_symmetry.space_group_name_H-M   'P 1'
#
loop_
_entity.id
_entity.type
_entity.pdbx_description
1 polymer ?
#
loop_
_entity_poly.entity_id
_entity_poly.type
_entity_poly.pdbx_seq_one_letter_code
_entity_poly.pdbx_strand_id
1 'polypeptide(L)'
;MDNIVALKEACGDLAQVAEVCRLVPDDFAVYSGNDDSILPLLSLGGSGVISVLSNICPQETHDLVAKFMEGDIEGSRKLQLGMKPLIDALFIEVNPVPVKTAVNLLGFNVGDLRLPLAEMEEQNLEILKRELVNWGLKIQEATC
;
A
#
# COMPACT_ATOMS: atom_id res chain seq x y z
N MET A 1 22.66 -13.69 -14.91
CA MET A 1 22.64 -12.28 -14.46
C MET A 1 22.26 -12.39 -13.01
N ASP A 2 23.25 -12.32 -12.13
CA ASP A 2 23.09 -12.82 -10.76
C ASP A 2 22.71 -11.70 -9.79
N ASN A 3 22.58 -10.47 -10.32
CA ASN A 3 22.25 -9.26 -9.60
C ASN A 3 20.80 -8.79 -9.79
N ILE A 4 20.04 -9.43 -10.69
CA ILE A 4 18.59 -9.20 -10.82
C ILE A 4 17.91 -10.34 -10.07
N VAL A 5 17.45 -10.05 -8.86
CA VAL A 5 16.97 -11.07 -7.91
C VAL A 5 15.48 -10.92 -7.56
N ALA A 6 14.83 -9.86 -8.06
CA ALA A 6 13.45 -9.57 -7.72
C ALA A 6 12.73 -8.72 -8.77
N LEU A 7 11.40 -8.77 -8.73
CA LEU A 7 10.49 -7.89 -9.45
C LEU A 7 9.55 -7.19 -8.45
N LYS A 8 9.31 -5.88 -8.66
CA LYS A 8 8.17 -5.18 -8.08
C LYS A 8 7.07 -5.09 -9.14
N GLU A 9 5.98 -5.80 -8.95
CA GLU A 9 4.87 -5.83 -9.92
C GLU A 9 3.73 -4.90 -9.48
N ALA A 10 3.40 -3.91 -10.30
CA ALA A 10 2.44 -2.85 -10.01
C ALA A 10 1.39 -2.64 -11.12
N CYS A 11 1.34 -3.51 -12.13
CA CYS A 11 0.43 -3.38 -13.27
C CYS A 11 -1.05 -3.62 -12.94
N GLY A 12 -1.34 -4.31 -11.82
CA GLY A 12 -2.70 -4.70 -11.43
C GLY A 12 -3.28 -5.91 -12.20
N ASP A 13 -2.50 -6.53 -13.09
CA ASP A 13 -2.90 -7.73 -13.84
C ASP A 13 -2.43 -9.02 -13.13
N LEU A 14 -3.36 -9.69 -12.45
CA LEU A 14 -3.07 -10.97 -11.76
C LEU A 14 -2.74 -12.11 -12.73
N ALA A 15 -3.19 -12.07 -13.98
CA ALA A 15 -2.81 -13.07 -14.98
C ALA A 15 -1.33 -12.90 -15.37
N GLN A 16 -0.86 -11.65 -15.49
CA GLN A 16 0.55 -11.36 -15.66
C GLN A 16 1.38 -11.81 -14.45
N VAL A 17 0.92 -11.52 -13.22
CA VAL A 17 1.59 -11.99 -11.99
C VAL A 17 1.74 -13.52 -12.00
N ALA A 18 0.67 -14.24 -12.32
CA ALA A 18 0.71 -15.70 -12.40
C ALA A 18 1.72 -16.20 -13.46
N GLU A 19 1.78 -15.54 -14.62
CA GLU A 19 2.73 -15.90 -15.66
C GLU A 19 4.18 -15.60 -15.25
N VAL A 20 4.42 -14.47 -14.57
CA VAL A 20 5.73 -14.15 -14.00
C VAL A 20 6.14 -15.21 -12.98
N CYS A 21 5.31 -15.50 -11.98
CA CYS A 21 5.60 -16.50 -10.96
C CYS A 21 5.83 -17.90 -11.55
N ARG A 22 5.23 -18.22 -12.70
CA ARG A 22 5.45 -19.48 -13.43
C ARG A 22 6.80 -19.53 -14.16
N LEU A 23 7.31 -18.38 -14.60
CA LEU A 23 8.51 -18.27 -15.45
C LEU A 23 9.80 -18.05 -14.64
N VAL A 24 9.70 -17.36 -13.49
CA VAL A 24 10.86 -17.07 -12.64
C VAL A 24 11.23 -18.30 -11.78
N PRO A 25 12.51 -18.46 -11.41
CA PRO A 25 12.91 -19.53 -10.49
C PRO A 25 12.41 -19.26 -9.06
N ASP A 26 12.34 -20.31 -8.24
CA ASP A 26 11.80 -20.27 -6.87
C ASP A 26 12.54 -19.29 -5.93
N ASP A 27 13.81 -18.98 -6.22
CA ASP A 27 14.64 -18.04 -5.46
C ASP A 27 14.52 -16.59 -5.93
N PHE A 28 13.72 -16.32 -6.96
CA PHE A 28 13.44 -14.98 -7.46
C PHE A 28 12.23 -14.37 -6.78
N ALA A 29 12.40 -13.24 -6.10
CA ALA A 29 11.34 -12.63 -5.32
C ALA A 29 10.37 -11.79 -6.16
N VAL A 30 9.07 -11.94 -5.95
CA VAL A 30 8.04 -11.11 -6.61
C VAL A 30 7.28 -10.33 -5.53
N TYR A 31 7.42 -9.00 -5.54
CA TYR A 31 6.76 -8.12 -4.58
C TYR A 31 5.57 -7.41 -5.21
N SER A 32 4.47 -7.30 -4.47
CA SER A 32 3.39 -6.41 -4.85
C SER A 32 3.86 -4.96 -4.82
N GLY A 33 3.53 -4.21 -5.86
CA GLY A 33 3.67 -2.77 -5.91
C GLY A 33 2.37 -2.02 -5.62
N ASN A 34 1.26 -2.73 -5.41
CA ASN A 34 -0.05 -2.17 -5.13
C ASN A 34 -0.61 -2.71 -3.81
N ASP A 35 -1.02 -1.81 -2.91
CA ASP A 35 -1.49 -2.19 -1.57
C ASP A 35 -2.86 -2.91 -1.58
N ASP A 36 -3.65 -2.72 -2.64
CA ASP A 36 -4.98 -3.31 -2.81
C ASP A 36 -4.97 -4.80 -3.19
N SER A 37 -3.80 -5.31 -3.57
CA SER A 37 -3.62 -6.64 -4.17
C SER A 37 -2.48 -7.44 -3.54
N ILE A 38 -2.06 -7.08 -2.32
CA ILE A 38 -1.01 -7.78 -1.56
C ILE A 38 -1.39 -9.26 -1.40
N LEU A 39 -2.55 -9.55 -0.80
CA LEU A 39 -2.96 -10.93 -0.55
C LEU A 39 -3.16 -11.76 -1.85
N PRO A 40 -3.84 -11.28 -2.90
CA PRO A 40 -3.90 -11.98 -4.18
C PRO A 40 -2.53 -12.32 -4.76
N LEU A 41 -1.57 -11.39 -4.75
CA LEU A 41 -0.22 -11.64 -5.26
C LEU A 41 0.53 -12.66 -4.40
N LEU A 42 0.42 -12.57 -3.07
CA LEU A 42 1.01 -13.56 -2.16
C LEU A 42 0.47 -14.97 -2.46
N SER A 43 -0.82 -15.10 -2.78
CA SER A 43 -1.43 -16.39 -3.12
C SER A 43 -0.90 -17.03 -4.42
N LEU A 44 -0.20 -16.27 -5.26
CA LEU A 44 0.43 -16.72 -6.50
C LEU A 44 1.94 -16.96 -6.37
N GLY A 45 2.48 -16.98 -5.15
CA GLY A 45 3.91 -17.18 -4.89
C GLY A 45 4.70 -15.88 -4.67
N GLY A 46 4.01 -14.76 -4.46
CA GLY A 46 4.67 -13.50 -4.11
C GLY A 46 5.37 -13.52 -2.76
N SER A 47 6.38 -12.67 -2.62
CA SER A 47 7.28 -12.62 -1.45
C SER A 47 6.96 -11.51 -0.46
N GLY A 48 6.07 -10.56 -0.81
CA GLY A 48 5.71 -9.44 0.04
C GLY A 48 5.16 -8.24 -0.73
N VAL A 49 5.36 -7.05 -0.19
CA VAL A 49 4.90 -5.77 -0.78
C VAL A 49 5.96 -4.68 -0.62
N ILE A 50 6.07 -3.81 -1.63
CA ILE A 50 6.74 -2.52 -1.56
C ILE A 50 5.64 -1.45 -1.55
N SER A 51 5.29 -1.03 -0.34
CA SER A 51 3.99 -0.44 0.01
C SER A 51 3.99 1.08 0.14
N VAL A 52 2.89 1.73 -0.28
CA VAL A 52 2.57 3.12 0.07
C VAL A 52 1.93 3.17 1.46
N LEU A 53 0.95 2.30 1.73
CA LEU A 53 0.22 2.18 3.00
C LEU A 53 1.14 2.08 4.22
N SER A 54 2.29 1.40 4.08
CA SER A 54 3.27 1.22 5.16
C SER A 54 3.85 2.54 5.72
N ASN A 55 3.72 3.67 5.02
CA ASN A 55 4.10 4.98 5.55
C ASN A 55 3.19 5.45 6.69
N ILE A 56 1.94 4.97 6.75
CA ILE A 56 0.96 5.38 7.76
C ILE A 56 0.44 4.20 8.61
N CYS A 57 0.49 2.98 8.09
CA CYS A 57 0.08 1.75 8.78
C CYS A 57 1.15 0.64 8.63
N PRO A 58 2.39 0.85 9.13
CA PRO A 58 3.48 -0.10 8.95
C PRO A 58 3.21 -1.44 9.65
N GLN A 59 2.63 -1.44 10.85
CA GLN A 59 2.36 -2.65 11.61
C GLN A 59 1.30 -3.51 10.90
N GLU A 60 0.21 -2.91 10.46
CA GLU A 60 -0.89 -3.62 9.82
C GLU A 60 -0.49 -4.15 8.44
N THR A 61 0.35 -3.39 7.71
CA THR A 61 0.93 -3.86 6.44
C THR A 61 1.86 -5.05 6.67
N HIS A 62 2.69 -5.01 7.71
CA HIS A 62 3.55 -6.14 8.10
C HIS A 62 2.71 -7.36 8.49
N ASP A 63 1.72 -7.17 9.37
CA ASP A 63 0.86 -8.24 9.88
C ASP A 63 0.06 -8.91 8.75
N LEU A 64 -0.38 -8.16 7.74
CA LEU A 64 -1.05 -8.73 6.57
C LEU A 64 -0.16 -9.77 5.89
N VAL A 65 1.09 -9.43 5.60
CA VAL A 65 2.05 -10.32 4.94
C VAL A 65 2.45 -11.46 5.88
N ALA A 66 2.82 -11.15 7.12
CA ALA A 66 3.28 -12.12 8.11
C ALA A 66 2.22 -13.21 8.36
N LYS A 67 0.96 -12.81 8.55
CA LYS A 67 -0.15 -13.76 8.73
C LYS A 67 -0.30 -14.71 7.56
N PHE A 68 -0.18 -14.23 6.32
CA PHE A 68 -0.22 -15.10 5.16
C PHE A 68 0.95 -16.11 5.18
N MET A 69 2.17 -15.64 5.44
CA MET A 69 3.37 -16.48 5.50
C MET A 69 3.32 -17.52 6.62
N GLU A 70 2.65 -17.21 7.72
CA GLU A 70 2.42 -18.11 8.86
C GLU A 70 1.24 -19.07 8.64
N GLY A 71 0.52 -18.95 7.52
CA GLY A 71 -0.64 -19.79 7.19
C GLY A 71 -1.99 -19.28 7.72
N ASP A 72 -2.03 -18.13 8.40
CA ASP A 72 -3.25 -17.42 8.81
C ASP A 72 -3.85 -16.61 7.64
N ILE A 73 -4.35 -17.32 6.63
CA ILE A 73 -4.95 -16.71 5.43
C ILE A 73 -6.18 -15.88 5.79
N GLU A 74 -6.97 -16.32 6.78
CA GLU A 74 -8.17 -15.61 7.22
C GLU A 74 -7.83 -14.26 7.85
N GLY A 75 -6.85 -14.23 8.77
CA GLY A 75 -6.38 -13.01 9.38
C GLY A 75 -5.76 -12.04 8.38
N SER A 76 -4.96 -12.55 7.43
CA SER A 76 -4.42 -11.74 6.32
C SER A 76 -5.53 -11.13 5.46
N ARG A 77 -6.55 -11.92 5.09
CA ARG A 77 -7.70 -11.45 4.32
C ARG A 77 -8.51 -10.40 5.07
N LYS A 78 -8.72 -10.59 6.37
CA LYS A 78 -9.43 -9.61 7.20
C LYS A 78 -8.72 -8.26 7.19
N LEU A 79 -7.39 -8.25 7.29
CA LEU A 79 -6.59 -7.02 7.19
C LEU A 79 -6.69 -6.40 5.79
N GLN A 80 -6.46 -7.18 4.73
CA GLN A 80 -6.54 -6.71 3.34
C GLN A 80 -7.88 -6.04 3.03
N LEU A 81 -8.99 -6.69 3.40
CA LEU A 81 -10.34 -6.18 3.14
C LEU A 81 -10.69 -5.01 4.06
N GLY A 82 -10.26 -5.05 5.32
CA GLY A 82 -10.49 -3.96 6.27
C GLY A 82 -9.78 -2.67 5.86
N MET A 83 -8.55 -2.77 5.37
CA MET A 83 -7.75 -1.61 4.94
C MET A 83 -8.16 -1.07 3.57
N LYS A 84 -8.99 -1.78 2.80
CA LYS A 84 -9.34 -1.41 1.41
C LYS A 84 -9.87 0.02 1.26
N PRO A 85 -10.77 0.54 2.12
CA PRO A 85 -11.22 1.93 2.01
C PRO A 85 -10.10 2.95 2.22
N LEU A 86 -9.18 2.69 3.17
CA LEU A 86 -8.02 3.56 3.40
C LEU A 86 -7.02 3.48 2.25
N ILE A 87 -6.80 2.29 1.70
CA ILE A 87 -5.98 2.10 0.49
C ILE A 87 -6.58 2.91 -0.66
N ASP A 88 -7.89 2.82 -0.90
CA ASP A 88 -8.53 3.58 -1.97
C ASP A 88 -8.37 5.10 -1.78
N ALA A 89 -8.48 5.58 -0.54
CA ALA A 89 -8.25 6.98 -0.22
C ALA A 89 -6.78 7.42 -0.44
N LEU A 90 -5.80 6.54 -0.24
CA LEU A 90 -4.39 6.83 -0.52
C LEU A 90 -4.05 6.89 -2.02
N PHE A 91 -4.93 6.41 -2.88
CA PHE A 91 -4.74 6.34 -4.33
C PHE A 91 -5.81 7.12 -5.11
N ILE A 92 -6.63 7.93 -4.41
CA ILE A 92 -7.68 8.77 -5.03
C ILE A 92 -7.11 9.85 -5.95
N GLU A 93 -5.86 10.24 -5.72
CA GLU A 93 -5.06 11.11 -6.60
C GLU A 93 -3.68 10.49 -6.86
N VAL A 94 -2.90 11.13 -7.74
CA VAL A 94 -1.58 10.64 -8.13
C VAL A 94 -0.64 10.51 -6.93
N ASN A 95 -0.01 9.35 -6.78
CA ASN A 95 1.01 9.16 -5.76
C ASN A 95 2.24 10.04 -6.05
N PRO A 96 2.88 10.67 -5.04
CA PRO A 96 2.64 10.51 -3.60
C PRO A 96 1.76 11.60 -2.94
N VAL A 97 0.86 12.27 -3.67
CA VAL A 97 0.06 13.39 -3.13
C VAL A 97 -0.75 12.97 -1.89
N PRO A 98 -1.57 11.90 -1.92
CA PRO A 98 -2.39 11.55 -0.75
C PRO A 98 -1.56 11.05 0.43
N VAL A 99 -0.52 10.23 0.18
CA VAL A 99 0.30 9.68 1.29
C VAL A 99 1.13 10.76 1.98
N LYS A 100 1.71 11.74 1.26
CA LYS A 100 2.39 12.88 1.92
C LYS A 100 1.40 13.71 2.73
N THR A 101 0.20 13.91 2.20
CA THR A 101 -0.88 14.61 2.91
C THR A 101 -1.26 13.89 4.19
N ALA A 102 -1.48 12.58 4.12
CA ALA A 102 -1.76 11.73 5.29
C ALA A 102 -0.65 11.81 6.33
N VAL A 103 0.61 11.66 5.92
CA VAL A 103 1.77 11.72 6.83
C VAL A 103 1.89 13.09 7.53
N ASN A 104 1.59 14.19 6.82
CA ASN A 104 1.50 15.53 7.41
C ASN A 104 0.32 15.64 8.40
N LEU A 105 -0.87 15.12 8.05
CA LEU A 105 -2.03 15.05 8.97
C LEU A 105 -1.73 14.22 10.22
N LEU A 106 -0.83 13.24 10.15
CA LEU A 106 -0.37 12.46 11.31
C LEU A 106 0.74 13.16 12.12
N GLY A 107 1.22 14.33 11.68
CA GLY A 107 2.14 15.17 12.44
C GLY A 107 3.63 15.02 12.12
N PHE A 108 4.00 14.32 11.05
CA PHE A 108 5.42 14.04 10.73
C PHE A 108 6.13 15.13 9.91
N ASN A 109 5.42 16.20 9.50
CA ASN A 109 5.94 17.35 8.76
C ASN A 109 6.98 16.99 7.66
N VAL A 110 6.52 16.33 6.60
CA VAL A 110 7.35 15.87 5.47
C VAL A 110 7.49 16.91 4.35
N GLY A 111 7.09 18.14 4.63
CA GLY A 111 7.15 19.29 3.71
C GLY A 111 6.27 19.15 2.47
N ASP A 112 6.43 20.13 1.58
CA ASP A 112 5.53 20.32 0.44
C ASP A 112 5.83 19.40 -0.74
N LEU A 113 4.94 19.41 -1.71
CA LEU A 113 5.13 18.77 -3.01
C LEU A 113 5.93 19.68 -3.94
N ARG A 114 6.65 19.08 -4.89
CA ARG A 114 7.32 19.82 -5.97
C ARG A 114 6.51 19.68 -7.25
N LEU A 115 6.42 20.76 -8.02
CA LEU A 115 5.83 20.72 -9.34
C LEU A 115 6.46 19.59 -10.20
N PRO A 116 5.65 18.88 -11.01
CA PRO A 116 4.27 19.22 -11.40
C PRO A 116 3.18 18.76 -10.44
N LEU A 117 3.52 18.16 -9.29
CA LEU A 117 2.54 17.77 -8.28
C LEU A 117 2.01 19.00 -7.54
N ALA A 118 0.71 18.98 -7.25
CA ALA A 118 -0.01 20.03 -6.53
C ALA A 118 -0.66 19.47 -5.27
N GLU A 119 -1.15 20.37 -4.42
CA GLU A 119 -1.92 20.00 -3.24
C GLU A 119 -3.18 19.22 -3.62
N MET A 120 -3.63 18.37 -2.70
CA MET A 120 -4.78 17.50 -2.90
C MET A 120 -6.07 18.32 -3.00
N GLU A 121 -7.01 17.90 -3.84
CA GLU A 121 -8.30 18.57 -3.96
C GLU A 121 -9.09 18.44 -2.65
N GLU A 122 -9.78 19.53 -2.25
CA GLU A 122 -10.50 19.60 -0.97
C GLU A 122 -11.49 18.44 -0.79
N GLN A 123 -12.20 18.05 -1.85
CA GLN A 123 -13.14 16.93 -1.81
C GLN A 123 -12.46 15.59 -1.49
N ASN A 124 -11.25 15.38 -2.02
CA ASN A 124 -10.46 14.17 -1.78
C ASN A 124 -9.78 14.22 -0.41
N LEU A 125 -9.46 15.43 0.09
CA LEU A 125 -8.95 15.66 1.44
C LEU A 125 -9.93 15.22 2.51
N GLU A 126 -11.20 15.54 2.35
CA GLU A 126 -12.23 15.10 3.29
C GLU A 126 -12.44 13.58 3.26
N ILE A 127 -12.32 12.94 2.09
CA ILE A 127 -12.34 11.47 1.98
C ILE A 127 -11.14 10.87 2.72
N LEU A 128 -9.93 11.38 2.48
CA LEU A 128 -8.72 10.88 3.13
C LEU A 128 -8.78 11.02 4.66
N LYS A 129 -9.15 12.20 5.18
CA LYS A 129 -9.32 12.42 6.63
C LYS A 129 -10.31 11.44 7.23
N ARG A 130 -11.46 11.24 6.57
CA ARG A 130 -12.50 10.30 7.03
C ARG A 130 -11.96 8.87 7.12
N GLU A 131 -11.29 8.37 6.08
CA GLU A 131 -10.79 6.99 6.09
C GLU A 131 -9.61 6.79 7.06
N LEU A 132 -8.76 7.80 7.26
CA LEU A 132 -7.74 7.77 8.32
C LEU A 132 -8.39 7.59 9.71
N VAL A 133 -9.42 8.37 10.02
CA VAL A 133 -10.15 8.29 11.30
C VAL A 133 -10.93 6.99 11.42
N ASN A 134 -11.60 6.54 10.36
CA ASN A 134 -12.34 5.27 10.34
C ASN A 134 -11.43 4.07 10.65
N TRP A 135 -10.18 4.10 10.15
CA TRP A 135 -9.19 3.06 10.46
C TRP A 135 -8.65 3.15 11.90
N GLY A 136 -8.84 4.29 12.56
CA GLY A 136 -8.43 4.52 13.95
C GLY A 136 -7.16 5.37 14.11
N LEU A 137 -6.69 6.01 13.03
CA LEU A 137 -5.57 6.94 13.10
C LEU A 137 -6.01 8.30 13.65
N LYS A 138 -5.15 8.91 14.46
CA LYS A 138 -5.37 10.23 15.03
C LYS A 138 -4.74 11.29 14.14
N ILE A 139 -5.57 12.08 13.47
CA ILE A 139 -5.12 13.22 12.68
C ILE A 139 -5.02 14.48 13.55
N GLN A 140 -4.05 15.32 13.26
CA GLN A 140 -3.92 16.66 13.81
C GLN A 140 -4.82 17.60 13.00
N GLU A 141 -5.51 18.53 13.68
CA GLU A 141 -6.15 19.63 12.99
C GLU A 141 -5.05 20.48 12.34
N ALA A 142 -5.24 20.82 11.06
CA ALA A 142 -4.32 21.72 10.38
C ALA A 142 -4.28 23.05 11.15
N THR A 143 -3.17 23.37 11.79
CA THR A 143 -2.91 24.73 12.25
C THR A 143 -2.92 25.63 11.02
N CYS A 144 -3.96 26.47 10.91
CA CYS A 144 -4.01 27.59 9.98
C CYS A 144 -2.79 28.51 10.13
#